data_AF-A0AA41YDC9-F1
#
_entry.id   AF-A0AA41YDC9-F1
#
_cell.length_a   1.000
_cell.length_b   1.000
_cell.length_c   1.000
_cell.angle_alpha   90.00
_cell.angle_beta   90.00
_cell.angle_gamma   90.00
#
_symmetry.space_group_name_H-M   'P 1'
#
loop_
_entity.id
_entity.type
_entity.pdbx_description
1 polymer ?
#
loop_
_entity_poly.entity_id
_entity_poly.type
_entity_poly.pdbx_seq_one_letter_code
_entity_poly.pdbx_strand_id
1 'polypeptide(L)'
;MSKAEEIIQKISGRITDLTTLKIQTLMGNMEADQQGDIKFKANQDIKGMISTIDLIDGDIKTELSEEFYQKYPELVQFHQSREAKGSEIIEKNILTLRTIITTLFELKDKIS
;
A
#
# COMPACT_ATOMS: atom_id res chain seq x y z
N MET A 1 14.51 28.47 3.48
CA MET A 1 13.83 27.41 4.25
C MET A 1 14.87 26.71 5.11
N SER A 2 14.57 26.48 6.38
CA SER A 2 15.45 25.72 7.28
C SER A 2 15.46 24.23 6.89
N LYS A 3 16.53 23.50 7.19
CA LYS A 3 16.58 22.03 6.98
C LYS A 3 15.43 21.30 7.67
N ALA A 4 14.95 21.84 8.80
CA ALA A 4 13.80 21.29 9.52
C ALA A 4 12.50 21.45 8.71
N GLU A 5 12.31 22.58 8.03
CA GLU A 5 11.14 22.81 7.16
C GLU A 5 11.14 21.87 5.95
N GLU A 6 12.30 21.63 5.32
CA GLU A 6 12.41 20.65 4.22
C GLU A 6 12.07 19.22 4.66
N ILE A 7 12.50 18.82 5.86
CA ILE A 7 12.19 17.50 6.42
C ILE A 7 10.70 17.38 6.71
N ILE A 8 10.09 18.41 7.32
CA ILE A 8 8.65 18.46 7.61
C ILE A 8 7.85 18.39 6.30
N GLN A 9 8.26 19.09 5.26
CA GLN A 9 7.55 19.10 3.97
C GLN A 9 7.63 17.73 3.28
N LYS A 10 8.80 17.09 3.28
CA LYS A 10 8.98 15.73 2.74
C LYS A 10 8.17 14.69 3.51
N ILE A 11 8.13 14.79 4.84
CA ILE A 11 7.33 13.92 5.68
C ILE A 11 5.84 14.14 5.39
N SER A 12 5.38 15.38 5.35
CA SER A 12 3.98 15.73 5.06
C SER A 12 3.51 15.22 3.70
N GLY A 13 4.35 15.36 2.66
CA GLY A 13 4.03 14.85 1.33
C GLY A 13 3.86 13.32 1.31
N ARG A 14 4.68 12.58 2.07
CA ARG A 14 4.62 11.11 2.12
C ARG A 14 3.58 10.56 3.09
N ILE A 15 3.11 11.35 4.06
CA ILE A 15 2.02 10.94 4.97
C ILE A 15 0.75 10.65 4.18
N THR A 16 0.42 11.47 3.17
CA THR A 16 -0.76 11.27 2.31
C THR A 16 -0.68 9.97 1.52
N ASP A 17 0.51 9.53 1.11
CA ASP A 17 0.68 8.24 0.44
C ASP A 17 0.60 7.06 1.42
N LEU A 18 0.78 7.31 2.72
CA LEU A 18 0.71 6.29 3.77
C LEU A 18 -0.71 6.08 4.30
N THR A 19 -1.66 6.95 3.91
CA THR A 19 -3.07 6.87 4.31
C THR A 19 -3.91 6.06 3.34
N THR A 20 -3.37 5.66 2.19
CA THR A 20 -4.05 4.77 1.24
C THR A 20 -3.23 3.52 0.99
N LEU A 21 -3.86 2.35 1.19
CA LEU A 21 -3.26 1.06 0.91
C LEU A 21 -3.92 0.42 -0.29
N LYS A 22 -3.11 0.05 -1.27
CA LYS A 22 -3.54 -0.72 -2.43
C LYS A 22 -2.98 -2.15 -2.36
N ILE A 23 -3.85 -3.14 -2.36
CA ILE A 23 -3.50 -4.56 -2.44
C ILE A 23 -4.02 -5.11 -3.76
N GLN A 24 -3.16 -5.84 -4.47
CA GLN A 24 -3.52 -6.45 -5.75
C GLN A 24 -3.13 -7.92 -5.76
N THR A 25 -4.08 -8.78 -6.10
CA THR A 25 -3.84 -10.19 -6.41
C THR A 25 -4.27 -10.41 -7.85
N LEU A 26 -3.29 -10.60 -8.72
CA LEU A 26 -3.50 -10.68 -10.17
C LEU A 26 -3.05 -12.05 -10.67
N MET A 27 -3.77 -12.57 -11.66
CA MET A 27 -3.43 -13.79 -12.38
C MET A 27 -3.47 -13.54 -13.88
N GLY A 28 -2.46 -14.06 -14.55
CA GLY A 28 -2.30 -14.01 -15.99
C GLY A 28 -1.12 -14.88 -16.41
N ASN A 29 -0.97 -15.06 -17.71
CA ASN A 29 0.17 -15.75 -18.28
C ASN A 29 1.41 -14.87 -18.15
N MET A 30 2.51 -15.47 -17.70
CA MET A 30 3.77 -14.75 -17.59
C MET A 30 4.71 -15.08 -18.75
N GLU A 31 5.56 -14.14 -19.12
CA GLU A 31 6.68 -14.30 -20.04
C GLU A 31 7.94 -13.67 -19.45
N ALA A 32 9.10 -14.24 -19.79
CA ALA A 32 10.37 -13.59 -19.49
C ALA A 32 10.61 -12.51 -20.54
N ASP A 33 10.97 -11.31 -20.09
CA ASP A 33 11.39 -10.24 -20.99
C ASP A 33 12.84 -10.42 -21.47
N GLN A 34 13.31 -9.49 -22.30
CA GLN A 34 14.66 -9.53 -22.86
C GLN A 34 15.77 -9.34 -21.81
N GLN A 35 15.43 -8.85 -20.61
CA GLN A 35 16.32 -8.73 -19.46
C GLN A 35 16.24 -9.94 -18.50
N GLY A 36 15.34 -10.90 -18.77
CA GLY A 36 15.11 -12.07 -17.92
C GLY A 36 14.11 -11.83 -16.78
N ASP A 37 13.46 -10.66 -16.73
CA ASP A 37 12.42 -10.39 -15.74
C ASP A 37 11.11 -11.06 -16.15
N ILE A 38 10.43 -11.68 -15.19
CA ILE A 38 9.12 -12.29 -15.43
C ILE A 38 8.04 -11.20 -15.36
N LYS A 39 7.32 -11.01 -16.47
CA LYS A 39 6.23 -10.03 -16.61
C LYS A 39 4.98 -10.71 -17.14
N PHE A 40 3.81 -10.08 -16.95
CA PHE A 40 2.60 -10.54 -17.62
C PHE A 40 2.74 -10.35 -19.13
N LYS A 41 2.35 -11.35 -19.91
CA LYS A 41 2.22 -11.24 -21.37
C LYS A 41 1.39 -10.02 -21.74
N ALA A 42 1.85 -9.28 -22.75
CA ALA A 42 1.10 -8.16 -23.31
C ALA A 42 -0.21 -8.65 -23.96
N ASN A 43 -1.23 -7.77 -23.99
CA ASN A 43 -2.53 -8.01 -24.64
C ASN A 43 -3.31 -9.24 -24.13
N GLN A 44 -3.22 -9.55 -22.84
CA GLN A 44 -4.09 -10.54 -22.21
C GLN A 44 -5.05 -9.89 -21.22
N ASP A 45 -6.19 -10.54 -21.00
CA ASP A 45 -7.07 -10.22 -19.89
C ASP A 45 -6.42 -10.68 -18.57
N ILE A 46 -5.95 -9.72 -17.79
CA ILE A 46 -5.49 -9.98 -16.42
C ILE A 46 -6.71 -10.01 -15.52
N LYS A 47 -6.90 -11.14 -14.84
CA LYS A 47 -7.98 -11.32 -13.86
C LYS A 47 -7.42 -11.17 -12.47
N GLY A 48 -8.24 -10.70 -11.54
CA GLY A 48 -7.75 -10.52 -10.18
C GLY A 48 -8.71 -9.82 -9.26
N MET A 49 -8.16 -9.52 -8.09
CA MET A 49 -8.77 -8.77 -7.02
C MET A 49 -7.89 -7.57 -6.70
N ILE A 50 -8.51 -6.40 -6.61
CA ILE A 50 -7.85 -5.15 -6.22
C ILE A 50 -8.64 -4.56 -5.07
N SER A 51 -7.95 -4.32 -3.97
CA SER A 51 -8.51 -3.63 -2.82
C SER A 51 -7.78 -2.34 -2.56
N THR A 52 -8.55 -1.29 -2.32
CA THR A 52 -8.07 0.01 -1.88
C THR A 52 -8.67 0.27 -0.50
N ILE A 53 -7.81 0.54 0.46
CA ILE A 53 -8.19 0.82 1.84
C ILE A 53 -7.78 2.27 2.12
N ASP A 54 -8.76 3.10 2.44
CA ASP A 54 -8.53 4.39 3.08
C ASP A 54 -8.36 4.16 4.58
N LEU A 55 -7.23 4.61 5.12
CA LEU A 55 -6.81 4.32 6.48
C LEU A 55 -7.17 5.45 7.45
N ILE A 56 -7.64 6.58 6.93
CA ILE A 56 -8.21 7.67 7.74
C ILE A 56 -9.68 7.38 7.97
N ASP A 57 -10.42 7.14 6.89
CA ASP A 57 -11.87 6.95 6.95
C ASP A 57 -12.24 5.49 7.25
N GLY A 58 -11.29 4.56 7.07
CA GLY A 58 -11.49 3.12 7.29
C GLY A 58 -12.25 2.44 6.14
N ASP A 59 -12.50 3.15 5.05
CA ASP A 59 -13.24 2.65 3.91
C ASP A 59 -12.42 1.62 3.12
N ILE A 60 -13.06 0.48 2.82
CA ILE A 60 -12.47 -0.57 2.00
C ILE A 60 -13.29 -0.74 0.74
N LYS A 61 -12.63 -0.56 -0.42
CA LYS A 61 -13.20 -0.86 -1.72
C LYS A 61 -12.46 -2.03 -2.34
N THR A 62 -13.17 -3.12 -2.61
CA THR A 62 -12.65 -4.32 -3.29
C THR A 62 -13.34 -4.49 -4.64
N GLU A 63 -12.54 -4.65 -5.69
CA GLU A 63 -13.00 -4.92 -7.05
C GLU A 63 -12.44 -6.28 -7.49
N LEU A 64 -13.32 -7.14 -8.01
CA LEU A 64 -13.03 -8.53 -8.33
C LEU A 64 -13.78 -8.94 -9.60
N SER A 65 -13.11 -9.65 -10.50
CA SER A 65 -13.82 -10.27 -11.62
C SER A 65 -14.55 -11.55 -11.20
N GLU A 66 -15.79 -11.72 -11.64
CA GLU A 66 -16.65 -12.86 -11.28
C GLU A 66 -15.97 -14.20 -11.57
N GLU A 67 -15.32 -14.32 -12.72
CA GLU A 67 -14.62 -15.54 -13.10
C GLU A 67 -13.43 -15.85 -12.16
N PHE A 68 -12.75 -14.84 -11.63
CA PHE A 68 -11.66 -15.04 -10.67
C PHE A 68 -12.19 -15.57 -9.34
N TYR A 69 -13.32 -15.05 -8.87
CA TYR A 69 -13.97 -15.53 -7.66
C TYR A 69 -14.37 -17.01 -7.76
N GLN A 70 -15.03 -17.38 -8.86
CA GLN A 70 -15.55 -18.73 -9.06
C GLN A 70 -14.44 -19.76 -9.24
N LYS A 71 -13.34 -19.40 -9.92
CA LYS A 71 -12.25 -20.33 -10.25
C LYS A 71 -11.21 -20.45 -9.15
N TYR A 72 -11.01 -19.42 -8.33
CA TYR A 72 -9.88 -19.34 -7.39
C TYR A 72 -10.32 -18.87 -5.99
N PRO A 73 -11.25 -19.59 -5.31
CA PRO A 73 -11.71 -19.21 -3.97
C PRO A 73 -10.57 -19.18 -2.93
N GLU A 74 -9.53 -19.99 -3.09
CA GLU A 74 -8.35 -19.98 -2.24
C GLU A 74 -7.53 -18.70 -2.39
N LEU A 75 -7.46 -18.11 -3.59
CA LEU A 75 -6.78 -16.84 -3.81
C LEU A 75 -7.57 -15.65 -3.27
N VAL A 76 -8.90 -15.75 -3.25
CA VAL A 76 -9.78 -14.79 -2.58
C VAL A 76 -9.49 -14.78 -1.07
N GLN A 77 -9.45 -15.95 -0.43
CA GLN A 77 -9.11 -16.06 0.99
C GLN A 77 -7.69 -15.58 1.28
N PHE A 78 -6.74 -15.90 0.39
CA PHE A 78 -5.39 -15.38 0.48
C PHE A 78 -5.37 -13.84 0.43
N HIS A 79 -6.10 -13.23 -0.51
CA HIS A 79 -6.22 -11.76 -0.60
C HIS A 79 -6.80 -11.14 0.67
N GLN A 80 -7.88 -11.70 1.20
CA GLN A 80 -8.48 -11.23 2.47
C GLN A 80 -7.50 -11.31 3.64
N SER A 81 -6.67 -12.36 3.70
CA SER A 81 -5.61 -12.45 4.71
C SER A 81 -4.54 -11.34 4.56
N ARG A 82 -4.31 -10.89 3.32
CA ARG A 82 -3.40 -9.78 3.02
C ARG A 82 -4.02 -8.44 3.37
N GLU A 83 -5.32 -8.26 3.19
CA GLU A 83 -6.05 -7.07 3.64
C GLU A 83 -5.94 -6.88 5.15
N ALA A 84 -6.25 -7.93 5.92
CA ALA A 84 -6.14 -7.91 7.38
C ALA A 84 -4.71 -7.56 7.84
N LYS A 85 -3.70 -8.25 7.29
CA LYS A 85 -2.28 -7.97 7.60
C LYS A 85 -1.84 -6.58 7.12
N GLY A 86 -2.37 -6.12 5.99
CA GLY A 86 -2.09 -4.80 5.43
C GLY A 86 -2.49 -3.71 6.41
N SER A 87 -3.71 -3.80 6.94
CA SER A 87 -4.22 -2.86 7.95
C SER A 87 -3.29 -2.77 9.16
N GLU A 88 -2.84 -3.91 9.71
CA GLU A 88 -1.89 -3.94 10.84
C GLU A 88 -0.53 -3.29 10.51
N ILE A 89 -0.03 -3.48 9.28
CA ILE A 89 1.26 -2.90 8.85
C ILE A 89 1.15 -1.38 8.77
N ILE A 90 0.04 -0.86 8.25
CA ILE A 90 -0.14 0.60 8.21
C ILE A 90 -0.28 1.19 9.59
N GLU A 91 -1.06 0.59 10.48
CA GLU A 91 -1.20 1.11 11.85
C GLU A 91 0.19 1.28 12.50
N LYS A 92 1.06 0.27 12.35
CA LYS A 92 2.46 0.33 12.79
C LYS A 92 3.25 1.43 12.08
N ASN A 93 3.06 1.63 10.78
CA ASN A 93 3.72 2.70 10.03
C ASN A 93 3.27 4.08 10.50
N ILE A 94 1.96 4.32 10.69
CA ILE A 94 1.41 5.58 11.21
C ILE A 94 1.96 5.86 12.62
N LEU A 95 1.98 4.86 13.50
CA LEU A 95 2.58 5.00 14.84
C LEU A 95 4.07 5.34 14.77
N THR A 96 4.80 4.72 13.86
CA THR A 96 6.22 5.01 13.62
C THR A 96 6.41 6.45 13.14
N LEU A 97 5.62 6.91 12.17
CA LEU A 97 5.64 8.30 11.70
C LEU A 97 5.32 9.29 12.81
N ARG A 98 4.27 9.02 13.60
CA ARG A 98 3.92 9.84 14.76
C ARG A 98 5.12 9.97 15.71
N THR A 99 5.79 8.85 15.99
CA THR A 99 6.99 8.84 16.85
C THR A 99 8.12 9.69 16.27
N ILE A 100 8.39 9.56 14.96
CA ILE A 100 9.41 10.37 14.26
C ILE A 100 9.06 11.86 14.38
N ILE A 101 7.81 12.23 14.08
CA ILE A 101 7.33 13.61 14.13
C ILE A 101 7.44 14.19 15.53
N THR A 102 6.94 13.48 16.55
CA THR A 102 7.03 13.90 17.95
C THR A 102 8.49 14.11 18.36
N THR A 103 9.37 13.17 18.02
CA THR A 103 10.81 13.28 18.33
C THR A 103 11.43 14.53 17.68
N LEU A 104 11.08 14.82 16.42
CA LEU A 104 11.57 16.01 15.72
C LEU A 104 11.08 17.32 16.34
N PHE A 105 9.81 17.37 16.77
CA PHE A 105 9.26 18.56 17.46
C PHE A 105 9.90 18.76 18.84
N GLU A 106 10.05 17.71 19.63
CA GLU A 106 10.73 17.77 20.93
C GLU A 106 12.18 18.23 20.81
N LEU A 107 12.88 17.80 19.76
CA LEU A 107 14.23 18.28 19.47
C LEU A 107 14.22 19.77 19.09
N LYS A 108 13.29 20.22 18.25
CA LYS A 108 13.17 21.64 17.88
C LYS A 108 12.94 22.54 19.10
N ASP A 109 12.05 22.12 20.02
CA ASP A 109 11.71 22.89 21.23
C ASP A 109 12.86 22.93 22.24
N LYS A 110 13.77 21.94 22.22
CA LYS A 110 14.98 21.93 23.06
C LYS A 110 16.14 22.75 22.50
N ILE A 111 16.12 23.04 21.19
CA ILE A 111 17.20 23.76 20.48
C ILE A 111 16.79 25.22 20.21
N SER A 112 15.51 25.58 20.41
CA SER A 112 15.00 26.98 20.39
C SER A 112 15.07 27.61 21.77
#